data_AF-A0A0A9YRJ4-F1
#
_entry.id   AF-A0A0A9YRJ4-F1
#
_cell.length_a   1.000
_cell.length_b   1.000
_cell.length_c   1.000
_cell.angle_alpha   90.00
_cell.angle_beta   90.00
_cell.angle_gamma   90.00
#
_symmetry.space_group_name_H-M   'P 1'
#
loop_
_entity.id
_entity.type
_entity.pdbx_description
1 polymer ?
#
loop_
_entity_poly.entity_id
_entity_poly.type
_entity_poly.pdbx_seq_one_letter_code
_entity_poly.pdbx_strand_id
1 'polypeptide(L)'
;MDICARATNLLWELKRSKILPPYNQNAVQEIIQEIKKDAEIVKSITSDPSNFVLARNAAGDLKPVPSPATRFGLEIRIGIIQRNKRCVLAYLHTRAQILQSLWWESGPSVSEDLLVLLSPSEVTFFREYNDMVTDYSTFVWVLLSFIPHYFLIVFF
;
A
#
# COMPACT_ATOMS: atom_id res chain seq x y z
N MET A 1 -5.59 -24.55 -6.86
CA MET A 1 -4.91 -23.41 -7.50
C MET A 1 -5.08 -22.24 -6.56
N ASP A 2 -4.08 -21.95 -5.73
CA ASP A 2 -4.23 -20.92 -4.71
C ASP A 2 -4.08 -19.53 -5.34
N ILE A 3 -5.22 -18.86 -5.52
CA ILE A 3 -5.31 -17.52 -6.07
C ILE A 3 -4.69 -16.53 -5.06
N CYS A 4 -3.81 -15.64 -5.52
CA CYS A 4 -3.15 -14.62 -4.70
C CYS A 4 -2.29 -15.15 -3.52
N ALA A 5 -1.82 -16.41 -3.57
CA ALA A 5 -1.08 -17.03 -2.48
C ALA A 5 0.20 -16.29 -2.08
N ARG A 6 0.93 -15.75 -3.06
CA ARG A 6 2.16 -14.97 -2.81
C ARG A 6 1.86 -13.70 -2.01
N ALA A 7 0.79 -13.00 -2.39
CA ALA A 7 0.38 -11.77 -1.74
C ALA A 7 -0.11 -12.01 -0.30
N THR A 8 -0.79 -13.14 -0.02
CA THR A 8 -1.17 -13.50 1.35
C THR A 8 0.03 -13.91 2.18
N ASN A 9 0.97 -14.69 1.62
CA ASN A 9 2.19 -15.09 2.32
C ASN A 9 3.04 -13.89 2.74
N LEU A 10 3.16 -12.86 1.89
CA LEU A 10 3.86 -11.62 2.22
C LEU A 10 3.25 -10.92 3.46
N LEU A 11 1.92 -10.91 3.58
CA LEU A 11 1.24 -10.36 4.76
C LEU A 11 1.41 -11.24 6.00
N TRP A 12 1.41 -12.57 5.82
CA TRP A 12 1.62 -13.51 6.91
C TRP A 12 3.04 -13.42 7.48
N GLU A 13 4.04 -13.22 6.63
CA GLU A 13 5.42 -12.96 7.04
C GLU A 13 5.49 -11.75 7.97
N LEU A 14 4.90 -10.62 7.55
CA LEU A 14 4.87 -9.39 8.32
C LEU A 14 4.10 -9.53 9.64
N LYS A 15 2.98 -10.26 9.64
CA LYS A 15 2.18 -10.49 10.85
C LYS A 15 2.89 -11.39 11.86
N ARG A 16 3.73 -12.31 11.40
CA ARG A 16 4.44 -13.28 12.26
C ARG A 16 5.69 -12.67 12.89
N SER A 17 6.32 -11.72 12.22
CA SER A 17 7.50 -11.05 12.71
C SER A 17 7.17 -10.09 13.85
N LYS A 18 7.87 -10.21 14.98
CA LYS A 18 7.79 -9.23 16.09
C LYS A 18 8.58 -7.95 15.81
N ILE A 19 9.66 -8.10 15.04
CA ILE A 19 10.58 -7.03 14.64
C ILE A 19 10.38 -6.81 13.14
N LEU A 20 10.58 -5.59 12.65
CA LEU A 20 10.47 -5.27 11.23
C LEU A 20 11.34 -6.23 10.39
N PRO A 21 10.77 -7.07 9.52
CA PRO A 21 11.56 -7.97 8.68
C PRO A 21 12.27 -7.18 7.57
N PRO A 22 13.31 -7.73 6.93
CA PRO A 22 13.92 -7.11 5.76
C PRO A 22 12.88 -6.93 4.64
N TYR A 23 12.99 -5.82 3.91
CA TYR A 23 12.09 -5.53 2.80
C TYR A 23 12.24 -6.58 1.69
N ASN A 24 11.16 -7.29 1.37
CA ASN A 24 11.18 -8.38 0.39
C ASN A 24 10.90 -7.87 -1.03
N GLN A 25 11.92 -7.27 -1.65
CA GLN A 25 11.80 -6.70 -3.01
C GLN A 25 11.40 -7.76 -4.04
N ASN A 26 11.93 -8.98 -3.94
CA ASN A 26 11.63 -10.05 -4.89
C ASN A 26 10.15 -10.43 -4.85
N ALA A 27 9.59 -10.66 -3.66
CA ALA A 27 8.18 -10.99 -3.51
C ALA A 27 7.27 -9.87 -4.05
N VAL A 28 7.60 -8.61 -3.76
CA VAL A 28 6.83 -7.46 -4.28
C VAL A 28 6.90 -7.40 -5.80
N GLN A 29 8.08 -7.57 -6.39
CA GLN A 29 8.26 -7.58 -7.85
C GLN A 29 7.48 -8.71 -8.52
N GLU A 30 7.51 -9.92 -7.96
CA GLU A 30 6.74 -11.06 -8.46
C GLU A 30 5.23 -10.78 -8.46
N ILE A 31 4.69 -10.25 -7.36
CA ILE A 31 3.26 -9.90 -7.27
C ILE A 31 2.90 -8.81 -8.29
N ILE A 32 3.78 -7.83 -8.51
CA ILE A 32 3.59 -6.81 -9.55
C ILE A 32 3.58 -7.43 -10.94
N GLN A 33 4.45 -8.41 -11.22
CA GLN A 33 4.44 -9.13 -12.49
C GLN A 33 3.14 -9.93 -12.69
N GLU A 34 2.62 -10.58 -11.64
CA GLU A 34 1.31 -11.23 -11.69
C GLU A 34 0.19 -10.23 -12.03
N ILE A 35 0.17 -9.07 -11.35
CA ILE A 35 -0.81 -8.01 -11.61
C ILE A 35 -0.72 -7.54 -13.08
N LYS A 36 0.48 -7.35 -13.60
CA LYS A 36 0.68 -6.92 -15.01
C LYS A 36 0.17 -7.98 -15.98
N LYS A 37 0.49 -9.25 -15.74
CA LYS A 37 0.00 -10.37 -16.56
C LYS A 37 -1.52 -10.44 -16.58
N ASP A 38 -2.18 -10.35 -15.42
CA ASP A 38 -3.65 -10.35 -15.37
C ASP A 38 -4.23 -9.10 -16.04
N ALA A 39 -3.57 -7.94 -15.94
CA ALA A 39 -4.00 -6.72 -16.63
C ALA A 39 -3.88 -6.82 -18.16
N GLU A 40 -2.85 -7.49 -18.67
CA GLU A 40 -2.71 -7.79 -20.11
C GLU A 40 -3.82 -8.71 -20.60
N ILE A 41 -4.17 -9.75 -19.84
CA ILE A 41 -5.29 -10.65 -20.15
C ILE A 41 -6.62 -9.87 -20.18
N VAL A 42 -6.85 -8.99 -19.22
CA VAL A 42 -8.05 -8.13 -19.20
C VAL A 42 -8.10 -7.25 -20.44
N LYS A 43 -6.96 -6.68 -20.85
CA LYS A 43 -6.85 -5.85 -22.04
C LYS A 43 -7.14 -6.64 -23.32
N SER A 44 -6.60 -7.86 -23.46
CA SER A 44 -6.84 -8.69 -24.65
C SER A 44 -8.31 -9.10 -24.76
N ILE A 45 -8.94 -9.49 -23.65
CA ILE A 45 -10.37 -9.85 -23.62
C ILE A 45 -11.24 -8.66 -24.02
N THR A 46 -10.87 -7.45 -23.57
CA THR A 46 -11.62 -6.22 -23.85
C THR A 46 -11.43 -5.73 -25.28
N SER A 47 -10.26 -5.96 -25.89
CA SER A 47 -9.99 -5.56 -27.28
C SER A 47 -10.71 -6.42 -28.32
N ASP A 48 -11.04 -7.67 -27.98
CA ASP A 48 -11.67 -8.61 -28.90
C ASP A 48 -13.19 -8.34 -29.01
N PRO A 49 -13.69 -7.83 -30.15
CA PRO A 49 -15.09 -7.46 -30.31
C PRO A 49 -16.03 -8.68 -30.33
N SER A 50 -15.51 -9.88 -30.63
CA SER A 50 -16.25 -11.14 -30.62
C SER A 50 -16.75 -11.55 -29.24
N ASN A 51 -16.13 -11.03 -28.18
CA ASN A 51 -16.52 -11.31 -26.80
C ASN A 51 -17.74 -10.50 -26.34
N PHE A 52 -18.23 -9.59 -27.19
CA PHE A 52 -19.34 -8.69 -26.91
C PHE A 52 -20.58 -9.06 -27.72
N VAL A 53 -21.73 -9.07 -27.05
CA VAL A 53 -23.05 -9.31 -27.61
C VAL A 53 -23.85 -8.01 -27.50
N LEU A 54 -24.66 -7.69 -28.51
CA LEU A 54 -25.52 -6.52 -28.44
C LEU A 54 -26.69 -6.79 -27.49
N ALA A 55 -26.77 -6.03 -26.40
CA ALA A 55 -27.88 -6.07 -25.47
C ALA A 55 -28.71 -4.79 -25.61
N ARG A 56 -30.05 -4.93 -25.51
CA ARG A 56 -30.97 -3.80 -25.51
C ARG A 56 -31.02 -3.18 -24.11
N ASN A 57 -30.75 -1.89 -24.01
CA ASN A 57 -30.90 -1.17 -22.74
C ASN A 57 -32.38 -0.87 -22.44
N ALA A 58 -32.67 -0.41 -21.22
CA ALA A 58 -34.01 0.06 -20.85
C ALA A 58 -34.54 1.19 -21.77
N ALA A 59 -33.64 1.97 -22.38
CA ALA A 59 -33.96 3.02 -23.35
C ALA A 59 -34.21 2.52 -24.79
N GLY A 60 -34.08 1.22 -25.06
CA GLY A 60 -34.23 0.65 -26.41
C GLY A 60 -32.95 0.61 -27.25
N ASP A 61 -31.90 1.34 -26.87
CA ASP A 61 -30.61 1.35 -27.58
C ASP A 61 -29.88 0.00 -27.48
N LEU A 62 -29.29 -0.44 -28.59
CA LEU A 62 -28.39 -1.60 -28.64
C LEU A 62 -26.98 -1.16 -28.23
N LYS A 63 -26.48 -1.66 -27.10
CA LYS A 63 -25.09 -1.46 -26.68
C LYS A 63 -24.33 -2.80 -26.67
N PRO A 64 -23.04 -2.81 -27.08
CA PRO A 64 -22.20 -3.98 -26.94
C PRO A 64 -21.94 -4.24 -25.46
N VAL A 65 -22.42 -5.38 -24.97
CA VAL A 65 -22.24 -5.87 -23.60
C VAL A 65 -21.46 -7.18 -23.66
N PRO A 66 -20.43 -7.39 -22.84
CA PRO A 66 -19.69 -8.64 -22.87
C PRO A 66 -20.60 -9.84 -22.60
N SER A 67 -20.34 -10.97 -23.25
CA SER A 67 -21.11 -12.20 -23.04
C SER A 67 -21.16 -12.57 -21.55
N PRO A 68 -22.20 -13.23 -21.04
CA PRO A 68 -22.29 -13.56 -19.61
C PRO A 68 -21.06 -14.34 -19.08
N ALA A 69 -20.50 -15.23 -19.89
CA ALA A 69 -19.28 -15.96 -19.57
C ALA A 69 -18.04 -15.05 -19.54
N THR A 70 -17.89 -14.16 -20.54
CA THR A 70 -16.82 -13.17 -20.60
C THR A 70 -16.90 -12.19 -19.42
N ARG A 71 -18.09 -11.73 -19.06
CA ARG A 71 -18.33 -10.85 -17.90
C ARG A 71 -17.82 -11.49 -16.62
N PHE A 72 -18.25 -12.71 -16.34
CA PHE A 72 -17.83 -13.42 -15.14
C PHE A 72 -16.30 -13.61 -15.09
N GLY A 73 -15.69 -13.99 -16.21
CA GLY A 73 -14.24 -14.12 -16.31
C GLY A 73 -13.50 -12.80 -16.07
N LEU A 74 -14.02 -11.70 -16.63
CA LEU A 74 -13.47 -10.36 -16.45
C LEU A 74 -13.54 -9.90 -14.99
N GLU A 75 -14.69 -10.06 -14.34
CA GLU A 75 -14.89 -9.70 -12.94
C GLU A 75 -13.94 -10.46 -12.01
N ILE A 76 -13.74 -11.76 -12.23
CA ILE A 76 -12.77 -12.55 -11.46
C ILE A 76 -11.36 -11.97 -11.62
N ARG A 77 -10.93 -11.68 -12.85
CA ARG A 77 -9.58 -11.15 -13.12
C ARG A 77 -9.38 -9.78 -12.47
N ILE A 78 -10.37 -8.90 -12.57
CA ILE A 78 -10.34 -7.58 -11.90
C ILE A 78 -10.26 -7.77 -10.37
N GLY A 79 -11.05 -8.70 -9.81
CA GLY A 79 -11.01 -9.04 -8.39
C GLY A 79 -9.63 -9.52 -7.92
N ILE A 80 -8.96 -10.36 -8.70
CA ILE A 80 -7.58 -10.83 -8.44
C ILE A 80 -6.59 -9.66 -8.42
N ILE A 81 -6.65 -8.79 -9.44
CA ILE A 81 -5.79 -7.59 -9.52
C ILE A 81 -5.99 -6.70 -8.30
N GLN A 82 -7.24 -6.40 -7.94
CA GLN A 82 -7.58 -5.59 -6.78
C GLN A 82 -7.08 -6.22 -5.48
N ARG A 83 -7.22 -7.55 -5.34
CA ARG A 83 -6.75 -8.29 -4.16
C ARG A 83 -5.23 -8.19 -4.01
N ASN A 84 -4.47 -8.46 -5.07
CA ASN A 84 -3.02 -8.37 -5.04
C ASN A 84 -2.55 -6.94 -4.74
N LYS A 85 -3.14 -5.92 -5.39
CA LYS A 85 -2.85 -4.51 -5.09
C LYS A 85 -3.09 -4.17 -3.63
N ARG A 86 -4.25 -4.56 -3.09
CA ARG A 86 -4.60 -4.31 -1.68
C ARG A 86 -3.61 -4.97 -0.72
N CYS A 87 -3.18 -6.19 -1.00
CA CYS A 87 -2.20 -6.88 -0.16
C CYS A 87 -0.83 -6.19 -0.16
N VAL A 88 -0.32 -5.77 -1.33
CA VAL A 88 0.95 -5.04 -1.43
C VAL A 88 0.86 -3.70 -0.71
N LEU A 89 -0.23 -2.95 -0.92
CA LEU A 89 -0.43 -1.68 -0.22
C LEU A 89 -0.53 -1.86 1.30
N ALA A 90 -1.24 -2.90 1.76
CA ALA A 90 -1.33 -3.20 3.19
C ALA A 90 0.03 -3.56 3.80
N TYR A 91 0.86 -4.31 3.06
CA TYR A 91 2.24 -4.62 3.46
C TYR A 91 3.07 -3.34 3.63
N LEU A 92 3.10 -2.48 2.60
CA LEU A 92 3.85 -1.23 2.62
C LEU A 92 3.36 -0.27 3.72
N HIS A 93 2.04 -0.11 3.86
CA HIS A 93 1.43 0.73 4.88
C HIS A 93 1.78 0.26 6.29
N THR A 94 1.67 -1.03 6.56
CA THR A 94 1.98 -1.59 7.88
C THR A 94 3.46 -1.38 8.22
N ARG A 95 4.36 -1.55 7.25
CA ARG A 95 5.79 -1.25 7.44
C ARG A 95 6.04 0.23 7.72
N ALA A 96 5.38 1.13 7.00
CA ALA A 96 5.46 2.57 7.27
C ALA A 96 4.98 2.93 8.68
N GLN A 97 3.92 2.30 9.18
CA GLN A 97 3.44 2.49 10.55
C GLN A 97 4.46 2.02 11.60
N ILE A 98 5.11 0.88 11.37
CA ILE A 98 6.19 0.37 12.25
C ILE A 98 7.37 1.34 12.24
N LEU A 99 7.74 1.90 11.08
CA LEU A 99 8.81 2.89 11.00
C LEU A 99 8.48 4.18 11.77
N GLN A 100 7.23 4.64 11.68
CA GLN A 100 6.78 5.78 12.47
C GLN A 100 6.86 5.48 13.97
N SER A 101 6.41 4.30 14.43
CA SER A 101 6.50 3.95 15.86
C SER A 101 7.95 3.86 16.34
N LEU A 102 8.85 3.30 15.52
CA LEU A 102 10.28 3.22 15.81
C LEU A 102 10.91 4.62 15.99
N TRP A 103 10.48 5.61 15.19
CA TRP A 103 10.93 7.00 15.34
C TRP A 103 10.55 7.56 16.72
N TRP A 104 9.34 7.30 17.20
CA TRP A 104 8.90 7.78 18.52
C TRP A 104 9.57 7.04 19.69
N GLU A 105 10.00 5.80 19.49
CA GLU A 105 10.68 4.99 20.52
C GLU A 105 12.19 5.31 20.60
N SER A 106 12.86 5.47 19.46
CA SER A 106 14.32 5.60 19.36
C SER A 106 14.80 7.02 19.01
N GLY A 107 13.87 7.90 18.63
CA GLY A 107 14.18 9.25 18.18
C GLY A 107 14.64 9.32 16.71
N PRO A 108 15.21 10.47 16.31
CA PRO A 108 15.55 10.78 14.92
C PRO A 108 16.77 10.01 14.37
N SER A 109 17.55 9.35 15.23
CA SER A 109 18.74 8.60 14.80
C SER A 109 18.36 7.24 14.23
N VAL A 110 18.58 7.06 12.93
CA VAL A 110 18.46 5.75 12.29
C VAL A 110 19.72 4.93 12.56
N SER A 111 19.57 3.79 13.24
CA SER A 111 20.67 2.83 13.42
C SER A 111 21.07 2.20 12.08
N GLU A 112 22.37 1.95 11.87
CA GLU A 112 22.87 1.30 10.63
C GLU A 112 22.20 -0.06 10.37
N ASP A 113 21.91 -0.81 11.43
CA ASP A 113 21.19 -2.10 11.34
C ASP A 113 19.79 -1.98 10.73
N LEU A 114 19.10 -0.86 10.97
CA LEU A 114 17.77 -0.61 10.42
C LEU A 114 17.85 -0.28 8.92
N LEU A 115 18.89 0.44 8.48
CA LEU A 115 19.06 0.80 7.06
C LEU A 115 19.18 -0.44 6.16
N VAL A 116 19.79 -1.52 6.65
CA VAL A 116 19.92 -2.78 5.89
C VAL A 116 18.57 -3.46 5.65
N LEU A 117 17.59 -3.21 6.51
CA LEU A 117 16.25 -3.81 6.42
C LEU A 117 15.30 -3.03 5.51
N LEU A 118 15.65 -1.80 5.14
CA LEU A 118 14.78 -0.87 4.44
C LEU A 118 15.02 -0.87 2.93
N SER A 119 13.95 -0.65 2.19
CA SER A 119 14.08 -0.27 0.78
C SER A 119 14.56 1.17 0.64
N PRO A 120 15.19 1.55 -0.50
CA PRO A 120 15.60 2.94 -0.74
C PRO A 120 14.44 3.94 -0.60
N SER A 121 13.24 3.55 -1.00
CA SER A 121 12.02 4.38 -0.88
C SER A 121 11.53 4.52 0.57
N GLU A 122 11.75 3.50 1.41
CA GLU A 122 11.45 3.59 2.85
C GLU A 122 12.45 4.49 3.57
N VAL A 123 13.71 4.51 3.14
CA VAL A 123 14.73 5.43 3.66
C VAL A 123 14.38 6.88 3.34
N THR A 124 13.96 7.18 2.10
CA THR A 124 13.51 8.53 1.75
C THR A 124 12.26 8.92 2.53
N PHE A 125 11.29 8.02 2.66
CA PHE A 125 10.09 8.25 3.48
C PHE A 125 10.42 8.57 4.94
N PHE A 126 11.34 7.82 5.55
CA PHE A 126 11.74 8.04 6.93
C PHE A 126 12.43 9.40 7.13
N ARG A 127 13.26 9.81 6.16
CA ARG A 127 13.89 11.13 6.17
C ARG A 127 12.86 12.26 6.07
N GLU A 128 11.96 12.19 5.10
CA GLU A 128 10.89 13.17 4.93
C GLU A 128 9.98 13.24 6.16
N TYR A 129 9.68 12.09 6.78
CA TYR A 129 8.94 12.03 8.03
C TYR A 129 9.69 12.71 9.17
N ASN A 130 10.99 12.44 9.32
CA ASN A 130 11.81 13.07 10.34
C ASN A 130 11.81 14.59 10.19
N ASP A 131 12.04 15.10 8.97
CA ASP A 131 12.08 16.53 8.69
C ASP A 131 10.74 17.20 9.06
N MET A 132 9.62 16.59 8.66
CA MET A 132 8.27 17.07 9.02
C MET A 132 8.05 17.10 10.54
N VAL A 133 8.47 16.06 11.27
CA VAL A 133 8.29 16.02 12.72
C VAL A 133 9.21 17.01 13.43
N THR A 134 10.43 17.23 12.94
CA THR A 134 11.33 18.25 13.49
C THR A 134 10.82 19.67 13.25
N ASP A 135 10.24 19.93 12.08
CA ASP A 135 9.62 21.22 11.75
C ASP A 135 8.42 21.49 12.66
N TYR A 136 7.53 20.49 12.79
CA TYR A 136 6.40 20.56 13.71
C TYR A 136 6.85 20.77 15.16
N SER A 137 7.84 20.00 15.61
CA SER A 137 8.37 20.10 16.96
C SER A 137 8.91 21.51 17.21
N THR A 138 9.75 22.03 16.30
CA THR A 138 10.33 23.38 16.40
C THR A 138 9.23 24.43 16.53
N PHE A 139 8.18 24.34 15.72
CA PHE A 139 7.03 25.24 15.81
C PHE A 139 6.33 25.16 17.17
N VAL A 140 6.10 23.94 17.68
CA VAL A 140 5.48 23.73 18.99
C VAL A 140 6.37 24.24 20.13
N TRP A 141 7.68 24.01 20.08
CA TRP A 141 8.64 24.51 21.06
C TRP A 141 8.66 26.03 21.10
N VAL A 142 8.62 26.69 19.93
CA VAL A 142 8.51 28.15 19.83
C VAL A 142 7.21 28.60 20.48
N LEU A 143 6.06 28.01 20.14
CA LEU A 143 4.78 28.34 20.77
C LEU A 143 4.77 28.17 22.29
N LEU A 144 5.34 27.08 22.80
CA LEU A 144 5.43 26.80 24.23
C LEU A 144 6.32 27.83 24.97
N SER A 145 7.37 28.35 24.31
CA SER A 145 8.23 29.39 24.89
C SER A 145 7.57 30.78 25.01
N PHE A 146 6.48 31.01 24.27
CA PHE A 146 5.66 32.22 24.40
C PHE A 146 4.56 32.10 25.48
N ILE A 147 4.39 30.94 26.13
CA ILE A 147 3.43 30.77 27.22
C ILE A 147 4.04 31.32 28.52
N PRO A 148 3.41 32.31 29.19
CA PRO A 148 3.93 32.85 30.44
C PRO A 148 3.94 31.78 31.54
N HIS A 149 5.04 31.72 32.31
CA HIS A 149 5.32 30.68 33.32
C HIS A 149 4.23 30.46 34.39
N TYR A 150 3.27 31.38 34.55
CA TYR A 150 2.17 31.26 35.51
C TYR A 150 1.11 30.20 35.12
N PHE A 151 1.04 29.77 33.86
CA PHE A 151 0.10 28.73 33.41
C PHE A 151 0.62 27.29 33.62
N LEU A 152 1.90 27.10 33.93
CA LEU A 152 2.53 25.78 34.11
C LEU A 152 2.26 25.12 35.48
N ILE A 153 1.68 25.83 36.44
CA ILE A 153 1.42 25.31 37.80
C ILE A 153 0.08 24.55 37.88
N VAL A 154 -0.79 24.62 36.87
CA VAL A 154 -2.15 24.06 36.95
C VAL A 154 -2.27 22.64 36.37
N PHE A 155 -1.19 22.05 35.86
CA PHE A 155 -1.23 20.74 35.18
C PHE A 155 -0.28 19.66 35.71
N PHE A 156 0.26 19.80 36.93
CA PHE A 156 0.88 18.70 37.67
C PHE A 156 0.11 18.37 38.95
#